data_AF-A0A511R479-F1
#
_entry.id   AF-A0A511R479-F1
#
_cell.length_a   1.000
_cell.length_b   1.000
_cell.length_c   1.000
_cell.angle_alpha   90.00
_cell.angle_beta   90.00
_cell.angle_gamma   90.00
#
_symmetry.space_group_name_H-M   'P 1'
#
loop_
_entity.id
_entity.type
_entity.pdbx_description
1 polymer ?
#
loop_
_entity_poly.entity_id
_entity_poly.type
_entity_poly.pdbx_seq_one_letter_code
_entity_poly.pdbx_strand_id
1 'polypeptide(L)'
;MLTLMRRGGFRFYVKSGSAQEKPHIFVTRDGDTWAKFTLKPVSVVINSGLARNELTRLQGVVADLEPQLLQLWWEYASTQGVKPEAEKSDKHGHKPATAGETPPARVESSSEAAALEPVV
;
A
#
# COMPACT_ATOMS: atom_id res chain seq x y z
N MET A 1 -7.41 15.07 0.43
CA MET A 1 -7.67 13.79 -0.27
C MET A 1 -6.43 13.47 -1.09
N LEU A 2 -5.94 12.22 -1.07
CA LEU A 2 -4.79 11.80 -1.86
C LEU A 2 -5.25 10.77 -2.90
N THR A 3 -5.03 11.05 -4.18
CA THR A 3 -5.34 10.09 -5.25
C THR A 3 -4.22 9.06 -5.32
N LEU A 4 -4.56 7.78 -5.15
CA LEU A 4 -3.63 6.67 -5.25
C LEU A 4 -3.46 6.21 -6.70
N MET A 5 -4.57 6.09 -7.44
CA MET A 5 -4.56 5.56 -8.81
C MET A 5 -5.76 6.05 -9.62
N ARG A 6 -5.64 6.03 -10.96
CA ARG A 6 -6.76 6.23 -11.90
C ARG A 6 -6.81 5.09 -12.91
N ARG A 7 -7.96 4.43 -13.04
CA ARG A 7 -8.18 3.33 -14.00
C ARG A 7 -9.61 3.34 -14.52
N GLY A 8 -9.79 3.13 -15.83
CA GLY A 8 -11.11 2.99 -16.45
C GLY A 8 -12.05 4.19 -16.24
N GLY A 9 -11.51 5.39 -16.07
CA GLY A 9 -12.30 6.60 -15.76
C GLY A 9 -12.67 6.74 -14.28
N PHE A 10 -12.29 5.79 -13.42
CA PHE A 10 -12.46 5.88 -11.98
C PHE A 10 -11.18 6.38 -11.32
N ARG A 11 -11.34 7.14 -10.25
CA ARG A 11 -10.27 7.67 -9.39
C ARG A 11 -10.36 6.97 -8.04
N PHE A 12 -9.25 6.34 -7.66
CA PHE A 12 -9.06 5.66 -6.39
C PHE A 12 -8.28 6.59 -5.47
N TYR A 13 -8.83 6.91 -4.30
CA TYR A 13 -8.25 7.89 -3.39
C TYR A 13 -8.48 7.52 -1.92
N VAL A 14 -7.68 8.12 -1.05
CA VAL A 14 -7.79 8.01 0.41
C VAL A 14 -7.98 9.40 1.03
N LYS A 15 -8.64 9.45 2.19
CA LYS A 15 -8.76 10.67 2.99
C LYS A 15 -7.61 10.77 3.99
N SER A 16 -7.26 11.99 4.36
CA SER A 16 -6.22 12.22 5.37
C SER A 16 -6.70 11.70 6.72
N GLY A 17 -5.83 11.00 7.46
CA GLY A 17 -6.19 10.43 8.77
C GLY A 17 -6.89 9.07 8.71
N SER A 18 -7.12 8.52 7.51
CA SER A 18 -7.70 7.18 7.33
C SER A 18 -6.72 6.03 7.58
N ALA A 19 -5.45 6.33 7.84
CA ALA A 19 -4.38 5.34 8.01
C ALA A 19 -4.56 4.43 9.23
N GLN A 20 -5.26 4.88 10.27
CA GLN A 20 -5.50 4.10 11.50
C GLN A 20 -6.66 3.10 11.38
N GLU A 21 -7.43 3.15 10.29
CA GLU A 21 -8.52 2.22 10.04
C GLU A 21 -8.06 1.03 9.19
N LYS A 22 -8.93 0.03 9.05
CA LYS A 22 -8.73 -1.09 8.12
C LYS A 22 -8.43 -0.60 6.70
N PRO A 23 -7.66 -1.36 5.90
CA PRO A 23 -7.30 -0.96 4.55
C PRO A 23 -8.57 -0.75 3.71
N HIS A 24 -8.76 0.50 3.29
CA HIS A 24 -9.93 0.92 2.55
C HIS A 24 -9.58 2.04 1.58
N ILE A 25 -10.41 2.15 0.55
CA ILE A 25 -10.25 3.12 -0.53
C ILE A 25 -11.60 3.73 -0.87
N PHE A 26 -11.54 4.96 -1.37
CA PHE A 26 -12.68 5.63 -1.99
C PHE A 26 -12.52 5.57 -3.50
N VAL A 27 -13.63 5.33 -4.19
CA VAL A 27 -13.68 5.30 -5.65
C VAL A 27 -14.71 6.33 -6.09
N THR A 28 -14.32 7.22 -7.00
CA THR A 28 -15.22 8.19 -7.64
C THR A 28 -15.02 8.19 -9.14
N ARG A 29 -16.07 8.51 -9.90
CA ARG A 29 -16.00 8.66 -11.36
C ARG A 29 -15.88 10.12 -11.76
N ASP A 30 -16.87 10.92 -11.37
CA ASP A 30 -16.99 12.33 -11.77
C ASP A 30 -16.66 13.32 -10.62
N GLY A 31 -16.53 12.82 -9.40
CA GLY A 31 -16.34 13.62 -8.19
C GLY A 31 -17.63 13.78 -7.37
N ASP A 32 -18.78 13.75 -8.02
CA ASP A 32 -20.10 13.87 -7.36
C ASP A 32 -20.53 12.54 -6.71
N THR A 33 -20.35 11.43 -7.44
CA THR A 33 -20.66 10.08 -6.96
C THR A 33 -19.42 9.36 -6.46
N TRP A 34 -19.53 8.67 -5.33
CA TRP A 34 -18.42 7.93 -4.75
C TRP A 34 -18.89 6.71 -3.95
N ALA A 35 -18.00 5.74 -3.78
CA ALA A 35 -18.19 4.62 -2.87
C ALA A 35 -16.92 4.32 -2.08
N LYS A 36 -17.10 3.79 -0.87
CA LYS A 36 -16.02 3.31 0.00
C LYS A 36 -15.96 1.80 -0.07
N PHE A 37 -14.78 1.26 -0.36
CA PHE A 37 -14.50 -0.18 -0.39
C PHE A 37 -13.44 -0.54 0.64
N THR A 38 -13.62 -1.64 1.36
CA THR A 38 -12.53 -2.29 2.11
C THR A 38 -11.69 -3.13 1.16
N LEU A 39 -10.41 -3.33 1.45
CA LEU A 39 -9.52 -4.19 0.67
C LEU A 39 -9.31 -5.57 1.32
N LYS A 40 -9.68 -5.73 2.60
CA LYS A 40 -9.60 -7.02 3.32
C LYS A 40 -10.82 -7.25 4.22
N PRO A 41 -11.82 -8.03 3.78
CA PRO A 41 -12.06 -8.49 2.39
C PRO A 41 -12.56 -7.34 1.48
N VAL A 42 -12.52 -7.55 0.16
CA VAL A 42 -13.05 -6.59 -0.82
C VAL A 42 -14.57 -6.52 -0.75
N SER A 43 -15.08 -5.45 -0.14
CA SER A 43 -16.51 -5.22 0.05
C SER A 43 -16.83 -3.73 0.00
N VAL A 44 -18.00 -3.41 -0.55
CA VAL A 44 -18.55 -2.04 -0.49
C VAL A 44 -19.11 -1.78 0.91
N VAL A 45 -18.70 -0.68 1.52
CA VAL A 45 -19.18 -0.26 2.85
C VAL A 45 -20.14 0.92 2.73
N ILE A 46 -19.86 1.84 1.81
CA ILE A 46 -20.67 3.04 1.61
C ILE A 46 -20.85 3.26 0.11
N ASN A 47 -22.07 3.59 -0.30
CA ASN A 47 -22.39 4.05 -1.63
C ASN A 47 -23.08 5.42 -1.55
N SER A 48 -22.52 6.41 -2.24
CA SER A 48 -23.09 7.74 -2.44
C SER A 48 -23.33 7.97 -3.93
N GLY A 49 -24.44 7.43 -4.44
CA GLY A 49 -24.97 7.75 -5.77
C GLY A 49 -24.48 6.89 -6.93
N LEU A 50 -23.65 5.86 -6.70
CA LEU A 50 -23.27 4.91 -7.75
C LEU A 50 -24.39 3.90 -8.00
N ALA A 51 -24.63 3.60 -9.27
CA ALA A 51 -25.62 2.60 -9.67
C ALA A 51 -25.19 1.20 -9.21
N ARG A 52 -26.16 0.32 -8.92
CA ARG A 52 -25.90 -1.07 -8.48
C ARG A 52 -25.01 -1.83 -9.46
N ASN A 53 -25.26 -1.66 -10.76
CA ASN A 53 -24.46 -2.30 -11.82
C ASN A 53 -23.00 -1.79 -11.82
N GLU A 54 -22.80 -0.50 -11.56
CA GLU A 54 -21.47 0.08 -11.43
C GLU A 54 -20.76 -0.42 -10.17
N LEU A 55 -21.47 -0.55 -9.04
CA LEU A 55 -20.90 -1.13 -7.82
C LEU A 55 -20.41 -2.56 -8.04
N THR A 56 -21.21 -3.42 -8.66
CA THR A 56 -20.81 -4.81 -8.94
C THR A 56 -19.59 -4.85 -9.86
N ARG A 57 -19.54 -3.99 -10.87
CA ARG A 57 -18.37 -3.87 -11.75
C ARG A 57 -17.15 -3.37 -10.99
N LEU A 58 -17.31 -2.35 -10.16
CA LEU A 58 -16.24 -1.78 -9.34
C LEU A 58 -15.73 -2.81 -8.33
N GLN A 59 -16.58 -3.63 -7.75
CA GLN A 59 -16.16 -4.68 -6.83
C GLN A 59 -15.23 -5.68 -7.54
N GLY A 60 -15.53 -6.08 -8.77
CA GLY A 60 -14.63 -6.91 -9.58
C GLY A 60 -13.31 -6.21 -9.90
N VAL A 61 -13.36 -4.92 -10.27
CA VAL A 61 -12.15 -4.13 -10.56
C VAL A 61 -11.30 -3.91 -9.32
N VAL A 62 -11.91 -3.64 -8.16
CA VAL A 62 -11.20 -3.47 -6.89
C VAL A 62 -10.59 -4.79 -6.43
N ALA A 63 -11.26 -5.93 -6.67
CA ALA A 63 -10.71 -7.25 -6.38
C ALA A 63 -9.49 -7.57 -7.26
N ASP A 64 -9.55 -7.28 -8.56
CA ASP A 64 -8.42 -7.44 -9.49
C ASP A 64 -7.24 -6.53 -9.10
N LEU A 65 -7.53 -5.30 -8.70
CA LEU A 65 -6.54 -4.30 -8.31
C LEU A 65 -6.17 -4.35 -6.82
N GLU A 66 -6.75 -5.28 -6.04
CA GLU A 66 -6.56 -5.41 -4.60
C GLU A 66 -5.08 -5.38 -4.20
N PRO A 67 -4.19 -6.23 -4.78
CA PRO A 67 -2.78 -6.24 -4.35
C PRO A 67 -2.07 -4.90 -4.57
N GLN A 68 -2.36 -4.23 -5.70
CA GLN A 68 -1.78 -2.91 -5.99
C GLN A 68 -2.32 -1.82 -5.07
N LEU A 69 -3.64 -1.80 -4.85
CA LEU A 69 -4.29 -0.84 -3.95
C LEU A 69 -3.83 -1.02 -2.51
N LEU A 70 -3.65 -2.27 -2.08
CA LEU A 70 -3.18 -2.61 -0.75
C LEU A 70 -1.73 -2.15 -0.54
N GLN A 71 -0.85 -2.35 -1.52
CA GLN A 71 0.52 -1.83 -1.48
C GLN A 71 0.53 -0.30 -1.32
N LEU A 72 -0.21 0.42 -2.17
CA LEU A 72 -0.31 1.89 -2.10
C LEU A 72 -0.91 2.37 -0.76
N TRP A 73 -1.84 1.60 -0.20
CA TRP A 73 -2.41 1.90 1.11
C TRP A 73 -1.39 1.77 2.24
N TRP A 74 -0.56 0.70 2.23
CA TRP A 74 0.49 0.52 3.23
C TRP A 74 1.59 1.59 3.12
N GLU A 75 1.97 1.97 1.90
CA GLU A 75 2.89 3.09 1.66
C GLU A 75 2.35 4.38 2.29
N TYR A 76 1.06 4.67 2.05
CA TYR A 76 0.39 5.81 2.69
C TYR A 76 0.36 5.67 4.22
N ALA A 77 -0.02 4.51 4.77
CA ALA A 77 -0.08 4.29 6.20
C ALA A 77 1.30 4.47 6.87
N SER A 78 2.37 3.98 6.24
CA SER A 78 3.75 4.13 6.69
C SER A 78 4.17 5.60 6.75
N THR A 79 3.82 6.40 5.73
CA THR A 79 4.07 7.86 5.77
C THR A 79 3.25 8.61 6.83
N GLN A 80 2.16 8.02 7.32
CA GLN A 80 1.37 8.57 8.43
C GLN A 80 1.82 8.04 9.80
N GLY A 81 2.90 7.25 9.86
CA GLY A 81 3.39 6.64 11.10
C GLY A 81 2.50 5.52 11.62
N VAL A 82 1.58 5.00 10.80
CA VAL A 82 0.77 3.84 11.15
C VAL A 82 1.50 2.58 10.71
N LYS A 83 1.96 1.83 11.70
CA LYS A 83 2.62 0.54 11.51
C LYS A 83 1.57 -0.51 11.07
N PRO A 84 1.87 -1.37 10.09
CA PRO A 84 0.89 -2.30 9.57
C PRO A 84 0.28 -3.18 10.64
N GLU A 85 -1.03 -3.42 10.57
CA GLU A 85 -1.83 -4.27 11.49
C GLU A 85 -1.41 -5.76 11.45
N ALA A 86 -0.17 -6.09 11.08
CA ALA A 86 0.43 -7.39 11.38
C ALA A 86 0.68 -7.57 12.90
N GLU A 87 0.61 -6.50 13.70
CA GLU A 87 0.86 -6.52 15.15
C GLU A 87 -0.43 -6.60 16.01
N LYS A 88 -1.64 -6.65 15.42
CA LYS A 88 -2.92 -6.73 16.17
C LYS A 88 -3.76 -7.98 15.87
N SER A 89 -3.11 -9.06 15.48
CA SER A 89 -3.66 -10.40 15.65
C SER A 89 -2.53 -11.29 16.17
N ASP A 90 -2.33 -11.31 17.48
CA ASP A 90 -2.80 -12.46 18.25
C ASP A 90 -2.43 -12.35 19.74
N LYS A 91 -3.40 -12.63 20.61
CA LYS A 91 -3.10 -13.19 21.93
C LYS A 91 -2.98 -14.72 21.78
N HIS A 92 -2.14 -15.18 20.85
CA HIS A 92 -1.73 -16.58 20.67
C HIS A 92 -0.65 -16.65 19.58
N GLY A 93 0.61 -16.72 20.02
CA GLY A 93 1.77 -16.51 19.17
C GLY A 93 1.94 -17.52 18.04
N HIS A 94 2.54 -17.06 16.94
CA HIS A 94 3.45 -17.82 16.08
C HIS A 94 4.54 -16.86 15.54
N LYS A 95 5.79 -17.36 15.52
CA LYS A 95 7.06 -16.71 15.11
C LYS A 95 7.14 -16.48 13.57
N PRO A 96 8.17 -15.78 13.03
CA PRO A 96 8.05 -14.84 11.90
C PRO A 96 8.63 -15.39 10.58
N ALA A 97 8.24 -14.76 9.46
CA ALA A 97 8.90 -14.83 8.15
C ALA A 97 8.38 -13.65 7.30
N THR A 98 9.14 -12.86 6.55
CA THR A 98 10.56 -12.76 6.26
C THR A 98 10.77 -11.35 5.72
N ALA A 99 11.77 -10.65 6.24
CA ALA A 99 12.27 -9.39 5.70
C ALA A 99 12.81 -9.62 4.28
N GLY A 100 12.27 -8.91 3.32
CA GLY A 100 12.75 -8.88 1.95
C GLY A 100 12.98 -7.45 1.51
N GLU A 101 14.04 -6.83 2.01
CA GLU A 101 14.73 -5.77 1.26
C GLU A 101 16.17 -5.66 1.74
N THR A 102 17.04 -6.35 0.99
CA THR A 102 18.48 -6.18 0.99
C THR A 102 18.81 -4.86 0.28
N PRO A 103 19.47 -3.89 0.91
CA PRO A 103 20.13 -2.82 0.17
C PRO A 103 21.45 -3.34 -0.41
N PRO A 104 21.73 -3.21 -1.72
CA PRO A 104 23.08 -3.46 -2.20
C PRO A 104 23.97 -2.23 -1.98
N ALA A 105 25.13 -2.52 -1.42
CA ALA A 105 26.41 -1.85 -1.67
C ALA A 105 26.60 -0.39 -1.17
N ARG A 106 27.25 -0.30 -0.01
CA ARG A 106 28.35 0.66 0.19
C ARG A 106 29.45 -0.04 0.98
N VAL A 107 30.34 -0.73 0.26
CA VAL A 107 31.60 -1.21 0.81
C VAL A 107 32.52 0.00 0.95
N GLU A 108 32.74 0.42 2.19
CA GLU A 108 33.84 1.32 2.52
C GLU A 108 34.43 0.82 3.85
N SER A 109 35.49 0.03 3.76
CA SER A 109 36.36 -0.24 4.90
C SER A 109 37.78 -0.54 4.42
N SER A 110 38.54 0.53 4.36
CA SER A 110 39.91 0.68 4.88
C SER A 110 40.64 -0.61 5.31
N SER A 111 41.73 -0.92 4.62
CA SER A 111 42.99 -1.35 5.24
C SER A 111 44.16 -1.23 4.26
N GLU A 112 44.91 -0.15 4.43
CA GLU A 112 46.36 -0.12 4.65
C GLU A 112 47.13 -1.46 4.51
N ALA A 113 48.14 -1.50 3.63
CA ALA A 113 49.57 -1.59 3.99
C ALA A 113 50.42 -2.24 2.88
N ALA A 114 51.52 -1.54 2.53
CA ALA A 114 52.82 -2.07 2.12
C ALA A 114 52.93 -2.84 0.78
N ALA A 115 53.99 -2.77 -0.02
CA ALA A 115 55.16 -1.91 -0.14
C ALA A 115 55.91 -2.40 -1.42
N LEU A 116 56.85 -1.58 -1.88
CA LEU A 116 58.05 -1.92 -2.67
C LEU A 116 57.98 -1.84 -4.22
N GLU A 117 58.91 -1.01 -4.67
CA GLU A 117 59.45 -0.64 -5.99
C GLU A 117 60.02 -1.86 -6.79
N PRO A 118 60.71 -1.74 -7.96
CA PRO A 118 61.15 -0.54 -8.67
C PRO A 118 61.12 -0.58 -10.23
N VAL A 119 61.54 0.57 -10.77
CA VAL A 119 62.14 0.93 -12.07
C VAL A 119 62.51 -0.21 -13.05
N VAL A 120 62.15 -0.02 -14.34
CA VAL A 120 63.04 -0.15 -15.51
C VAL A 120 62.65 0.85 -16.59
#